data_AF-A9P6Q6-F1
#
_entry.id   AF-A9P6Q6-F1
#
_cell.length_a   1.000
_cell.length_b   1.000
_cell.length_c   1.000
_cell.angle_alpha   90.00
_cell.angle_beta   90.00
_cell.angle_gamma   90.00
#
_symmetry.space_group_name_H-M   'P 1'
#
loop_
_entity.id
_entity.type
_entity.pdbx_description
1 polymer ?
#
loop_
_entity_poly.entity_id
_entity_poly.type
_entity_poly.pdbx_seq_one_letter_code
_entity_poly.pdbx_strand_id
1 'polypeptide(L)'
;MTSTDELKALKQNMSPIVACCCYELSCTASEVMNPPLMGSFKVCCCAGSIALECCCISCEPDPCWSEERGCCEIASKMLCCYTETQFPPGKDIGCGCCGVAFCRTSDDAPPAEE
;
A
#
# COMPACT_ATOMS: atom_id res chain seq x y z
N MET A 1 0.94 5.94 -12.91
CA MET A 1 1.26 5.54 -11.52
C MET A 1 -0.06 5.44 -10.79
N THR A 2 -0.30 4.37 -10.03
CA THR A 2 -1.38 4.38 -9.04
C THR A 2 -1.15 5.57 -8.12
N SER A 3 -2.10 6.49 -8.06
CA SER A 3 -1.95 7.66 -7.19
C SER A 3 -1.90 7.20 -5.73
N THR A 4 -1.14 7.92 -4.91
CA THR A 4 -1.06 7.65 -3.47
C THR A 4 -2.44 7.61 -2.80
N ASP A 5 -3.39 8.39 -3.33
CA ASP A 5 -4.77 8.46 -2.84
C ASP A 5 -5.56 7.18 -3.16
N GLU A 6 -5.37 6.57 -4.33
CA GLU A 6 -5.96 5.27 -4.68
C GLU A 6 -5.43 4.14 -3.78
N LEU A 7 -4.14 4.18 -3.45
CA LEU A 7 -3.54 3.24 -2.50
C LEU A 7 -4.11 3.42 -1.09
N LYS A 8 -4.26 4.67 -0.62
CA LYS A 8 -4.87 4.98 0.68
C LYS A 8 -6.32 4.51 0.76
N ALA A 9 -7.12 4.78 -0.28
CA ALA A 9 -8.50 4.34 -0.36
C ALA A 9 -8.64 2.81 -0.38
N LEU A 10 -7.70 2.11 -1.03
CA LEU A 10 -7.64 0.65 -0.98
C LEU A 10 -7.37 0.17 0.45
N LYS A 11 -6.40 0.78 1.16
CA LYS A 11 -5.97 0.39 2.53
C LYS A 11 -7.10 0.46 3.56
N GLN A 12 -7.97 1.47 3.47
CA GLN A 12 -9.10 1.64 4.38
C GLN A 12 -10.09 0.47 4.37
N ASN A 13 -10.21 -0.23 3.23
CA ASN A 13 -11.20 -1.29 3.06
C ASN A 13 -10.64 -2.70 3.30
N MET A 14 -9.36 -2.82 3.72
CA MET A 14 -8.70 -4.12 3.88
C MET A 14 -8.73 -4.62 5.31
N SER A 15 -8.89 -5.93 5.46
CA SER A 15 -8.74 -6.59 6.76
C SER A 15 -7.31 -7.11 6.93
N PRO A 16 -6.54 -6.65 7.92
CA PRO A 16 -5.17 -7.10 8.12
C PRO A 16 -5.13 -8.58 8.54
N ILE A 17 -4.46 -9.42 7.75
CA ILE A 17 -4.19 -10.82 8.11
C ILE A 17 -3.02 -10.85 9.08
N VAL A 18 -1.92 -10.21 8.70
CA VAL A 18 -0.70 -10.01 9.49
C VAL A 18 -0.10 -8.66 9.10
N ALA A 19 0.10 -7.78 10.07
CA ALA A 19 0.85 -6.54 9.92
C ALA A 19 1.84 -6.43 11.07
N CYS A 20 3.11 -6.17 10.77
CA CYS A 20 4.17 -6.06 11.77
C CYS A 20 5.28 -5.14 11.27
N CYS A 21 5.23 -3.88 11.72
CA CYS A 21 6.24 -2.86 11.47
C CYS A 21 6.48 -2.60 9.98
N CYS A 22 7.40 -3.34 9.36
CA CYS A 22 7.84 -3.12 7.98
C CYS A 22 7.06 -3.95 6.96
N TYR A 23 6.15 -4.82 7.39
CA TYR A 23 5.43 -5.73 6.49
C TYR A 23 3.93 -5.79 6.82
N GLU A 24 3.11 -5.73 5.78
CA GLU A 24 1.67 -5.95 5.84
C GLU A 24 1.24 -7.04 4.85
N LEU A 25 0.35 -7.90 5.30
CA LEU A 25 -0.48 -8.79 4.50
C LEU A 25 -1.93 -8.55 4.90
N SER A 26 -2.74 -8.14 3.94
CA SER A 26 -4.16 -7.80 4.13
C SER A 26 -5.05 -8.46 3.09
N CYS A 27 -6.31 -8.63 3.45
CA CYS A 27 -7.34 -9.23 2.60
C CYS A 27 -8.31 -8.17 2.09
N THR A 28 -8.51 -8.10 0.77
CA THR A 28 -9.49 -7.27 0.07
C THR A 28 -10.65 -8.11 -0.47
N ALA A 29 -11.24 -8.98 0.35
CA ALA A 29 -12.28 -9.92 -0.08
C ALA A 29 -13.52 -9.25 -0.70
N SER A 30 -13.84 -8.00 -0.33
CA SER A 30 -14.91 -7.21 -0.92
C SER A 30 -14.57 -6.63 -2.30
N GLU A 31 -13.29 -6.47 -2.62
CA GLU A 31 -12.77 -5.73 -3.79
C GLU A 31 -11.80 -6.58 -4.63
N VAL A 32 -12.06 -7.88 -4.78
CA VAL A 32 -11.12 -8.84 -5.42
C VAL A 32 -10.73 -8.44 -6.84
N MET A 33 -11.68 -7.92 -7.64
CA MET A 33 -11.48 -7.61 -9.05
C MET A 33 -11.18 -6.13 -9.32
N ASN A 34 -10.99 -5.31 -8.28
CA ASN A 34 -10.96 -3.85 -8.41
C ASN A 34 -9.82 -3.19 -7.60
N PRO A 35 -8.62 -2.98 -8.19
CA PRO A 35 -8.11 -3.66 -9.38
C PRO A 35 -7.73 -5.13 -9.07
N PRO A 36 -7.70 -6.04 -10.05
CA PRO A 36 -7.35 -7.45 -9.81
C PRO A 36 -5.84 -7.67 -9.67
N LEU A 37 -5.03 -6.78 -10.25
CA LEU A 37 -3.57 -6.81 -10.13
C LEU A 37 -3.04 -5.38 -10.20
N MET A 38 -2.25 -5.02 -9.19
CA MET A 38 -1.58 -3.73 -9.11
C MET A 38 -0.31 -3.88 -8.29
N GLY A 39 0.74 -3.17 -8.67
CA GLY A 39 1.98 -3.09 -7.92
C GLY A 39 2.56 -1.69 -8.02
N SER A 40 3.04 -1.15 -6.92
CA SER A 40 3.87 0.05 -6.88
C SER A 40 5.15 -0.27 -6.13
N PHE A 41 6.23 0.38 -6.54
CA PHE A 41 7.50 0.25 -5.86
C PHE A 41 8.21 1.60 -5.78
N LYS A 42 9.02 1.73 -4.75
CA LYS A 42 10.12 2.68 -4.61
C LYS A 42 11.30 1.88 -4.09
N VAL A 43 12.43 2.01 -4.75
CA VAL A 43 13.70 1.45 -4.30
C VAL A 43 14.76 2.51 -4.52
N CYS A 44 15.22 3.13 -3.44
CA CYS A 44 16.16 4.24 -3.45
C CYS A 44 15.68 5.36 -4.39
N CYS A 45 16.42 5.61 -5.47
CA CYS A 45 16.15 6.71 -6.40
C CYS A 45 15.22 6.34 -7.57
N CYS A 46 14.51 5.21 -7.46
CA CYS A 46 13.67 4.68 -8.53
C CYS A 46 12.29 4.39 -7.97
N ALA A 47 11.26 4.92 -8.63
CA ALA A 47 9.88 4.56 -8.36
C ALA A 47 9.23 4.01 -9.62
N GLY A 48 8.18 3.23 -9.45
CA GLY A 48 7.44 2.70 -10.57
C GLY A 48 6.18 1.96 -10.16
N SER A 49 5.46 1.50 -11.16
CA SER A 49 4.23 0.73 -10.98
C SER A 49 4.02 -0.27 -12.09
N ILE A 50 3.32 -1.35 -11.77
CA ILE A 50 2.86 -2.37 -12.68
C ILE A 50 1.35 -2.51 -12.50
N ALA A 51 0.58 -2.42 -13.57
CA ALA A 51 -0.88 -2.55 -13.54
C ALA A 51 -1.38 -3.21 -14.82
N LEU A 52 -2.62 -3.70 -14.81
CA LEU A 52 -3.27 -4.28 -16.00
C LEU A 52 -3.90 -3.22 -16.93
N GLU A 53 -3.75 -1.95 -16.60
CA GLU A 53 -4.26 -0.82 -17.38
C GLU A 53 -3.29 -0.40 -18.50
N CYS A 54 -3.73 0.54 -19.35
CA CYS A 54 -2.91 1.07 -20.45
C CYS A 54 -1.61 1.70 -19.89
N CYS A 55 -0.45 1.33 -20.46
CA CYS A 55 0.89 1.54 -19.91
C CYS A 55 1.19 0.67 -18.67
N CYS A 56 1.20 -0.65 -18.88
CA CYS A 56 1.26 -1.68 -17.83
C CYS A 56 2.50 -1.63 -16.93
N ILE A 57 3.54 -0.90 -17.33
CA ILE A 57 4.77 -0.70 -16.57
C ILE A 57 5.14 0.78 -16.68
N SER A 58 5.40 1.40 -15.55
CA SER A 58 5.91 2.78 -15.45
C SER A 58 7.11 2.80 -14.51
N CYS A 59 8.12 3.59 -14.84
CA CYS A 59 9.34 3.74 -14.07
C CYS A 59 9.85 5.17 -14.22
N GLU A 60 10.24 5.78 -13.11
CA GLU A 60 10.73 7.15 -13.07
C GLU A 60 11.75 7.36 -11.94
N PRO A 61 12.62 8.37 -12.07
CA PRO A 61 13.50 8.77 -10.98
C PRO A 61 12.69 9.35 -9.81
N ASP A 62 13.10 9.01 -8.59
CA ASP A 62 12.52 9.50 -7.35
C ASP A 62 13.66 9.91 -6.38
N PRO A 63 13.45 10.78 -5.38
CA PRO A 63 14.46 11.01 -4.36
C PRO A 63 14.77 9.74 -3.58
N CYS A 64 16.06 9.53 -3.25
CA CYS A 64 16.55 8.37 -2.48
C CYS A 64 15.76 8.13 -1.18
N TRP A 65 15.21 9.20 -0.61
CA TRP A 65 14.40 9.19 0.60
C TRP A 65 13.18 10.09 0.45
N SER A 66 12.03 9.63 0.97
CA SER A 66 10.88 10.49 1.28
C SER A 66 10.31 10.15 2.65
N GLU A 67 9.66 11.12 3.29
CA GLU A 67 9.04 10.91 4.61
C GLU A 67 7.85 9.93 4.53
N GLU A 68 7.12 9.93 3.42
CA GLU A 68 5.95 9.07 3.22
C GLU A 68 6.30 7.63 2.83
N ARG A 69 7.34 7.43 2.00
CA ARG A 69 7.66 6.13 1.37
C ARG A 69 9.02 5.55 1.81
N GLY A 70 9.72 6.25 2.70
CA GLY A 70 11.05 5.87 3.16
C GLY A 70 12.10 5.82 2.04
N CYS A 71 13.05 4.90 2.16
CA CYS A 71 14.00 4.55 1.11
C CYS A 71 13.53 3.38 0.24
N CYS A 72 12.59 2.57 0.75
CA CYS A 72 12.06 1.43 0.05
C CYS A 72 10.60 1.24 0.43
N GLU A 73 9.75 1.10 -0.58
CA GLU A 73 8.34 0.76 -0.44
C GLU A 73 7.96 -0.17 -1.58
N ILE A 74 7.30 -1.28 -1.26
CA ILE A 74 6.74 -2.19 -2.24
C ILE A 74 5.33 -2.48 -1.80
N ALA A 75 4.34 -2.05 -2.58
CA ALA A 75 2.95 -2.38 -2.34
C ALA A 75 2.42 -3.15 -3.56
N SER A 76 1.76 -4.28 -3.33
CA SER A 76 1.18 -5.06 -4.40
C SER A 76 -0.13 -5.68 -3.99
N LYS A 77 -1.09 -5.64 -4.91
CA LYS A 77 -2.36 -6.32 -4.85
C LYS A 77 -2.40 -7.41 -5.92
N MET A 78 -2.71 -8.62 -5.50
CA MET A 78 -3.01 -9.75 -6.37
C MET A 78 -4.33 -10.38 -5.89
N LEU A 79 -5.40 -10.13 -6.65
CA LEU A 79 -6.76 -10.53 -6.30
C LEU A 79 -7.16 -10.01 -4.92
N CYS A 80 -7.45 -10.90 -3.97
CA CYS A 80 -7.80 -10.55 -2.60
C CYS A 80 -6.58 -10.30 -1.70
N CYS A 81 -5.36 -10.59 -2.16
CA CYS A 81 -4.16 -10.46 -1.35
C CYS A 81 -3.52 -9.10 -1.60
N TYR A 82 -3.42 -8.29 -0.57
CA TYR A 82 -2.58 -7.10 -0.56
C TYR A 82 -1.35 -7.35 0.30
N THR A 83 -0.17 -7.00 -0.21
CA THR A 83 1.07 -7.02 0.54
C THR A 83 1.76 -5.69 0.45
N GLU A 84 2.32 -5.25 1.56
CA GLU A 84 3.15 -4.06 1.60
C GLU A 84 4.42 -4.32 2.38
N THR A 85 5.52 -3.73 1.93
CA THR A 85 6.79 -3.71 2.63
C THR A 85 7.37 -2.31 2.55
N GLN A 86 7.70 -1.71 3.70
CA GLN A 86 8.26 -0.35 3.74
C GLN A 86 9.43 -0.26 4.72
N PHE A 87 10.52 0.41 4.30
CA PHE A 87 11.71 0.66 5.12
C PHE A 87 12.09 2.14 5.10
N PRO A 88 12.18 2.81 6.26
CA PRO A 88 11.75 2.37 7.60
C PRO A 88 10.25 2.05 7.64
N PRO A 89 9.74 1.43 8.72
CA PRO A 89 8.31 1.16 8.83
C PRO A 89 7.48 2.44 8.75
N GLY A 90 6.46 2.41 7.91
CA GLY A 90 5.44 3.45 7.81
C GLY A 90 4.49 3.44 8.99
N LYS A 91 3.84 4.57 9.23
CA LYS A 91 2.79 4.69 10.27
C LYS A 91 1.51 3.93 9.89
N ASP A 92 1.38 3.59 8.62
CA ASP A 92 0.22 3.01 7.98
C ASP A 92 0.20 1.47 8.00
N ILE A 93 1.32 0.80 8.30
CA ILE A 93 1.36 -0.67 8.49
C ILE A 93 0.99 -1.07 9.92
N GLY A 94 1.55 -0.39 10.93
CA GLY A 94 1.27 -0.65 12.34
C GLY A 94 1.52 -2.10 12.79
N CYS A 95 0.65 -2.61 13.65
CA CYS A 95 0.61 -4.01 14.08
C CYS A 95 -0.81 -4.57 13.94
N GLY A 96 -1.00 -5.73 13.31
CA GLY A 96 -2.31 -6.30 13.11
C GLY A 96 -2.30 -7.80 12.90
N CYS A 97 -3.37 -8.46 13.32
CA CYS A 97 -3.55 -9.90 13.16
C CYS A 97 -5.04 -10.25 13.14
N CYS A 98 -5.44 -11.14 12.22
CA CYS A 98 -6.80 -11.68 12.17
C CYS A 98 -7.91 -10.62 12.11
N GLY A 99 -7.70 -9.54 11.37
CA GLY A 99 -8.66 -8.45 11.17
C GLY A 99 -8.65 -7.38 12.27
N VAL A 100 -7.81 -7.52 13.30
CA VAL A 100 -7.63 -6.50 14.35
C VAL A 100 -6.29 -5.81 14.14
N ALA A 101 -6.27 -4.47 14.20
CA ALA A 101 -5.05 -3.68 14.10
C ALA A 101 -4.93 -2.66 15.25
N PHE A 102 -3.68 -2.33 15.56
CA PHE A 102 -3.25 -1.35 16.56
C PHE A 102 -2.13 -0.50 15.98
N CYS A 103 -2.13 0.79 16.31
CA CYS A 103 -1.12 1.75 15.84
C CYS A 103 -0.99 1.79 14.31
N ARG A 104 -2.11 1.61 13.59
CA ARG A 104 -2.20 1.58 12.13
C ARG A 104 -3.02 2.78 11.65
N THR A 105 -2.36 3.78 11.09
CA THR A 105 -3.06 5.01 10.64
C THR A 105 -3.90 4.79 9.37
N SER A 106 -3.76 3.66 8.67
CA SER A 106 -4.63 3.30 7.55
C SER A 106 -6.09 3.07 7.95
N ASP A 107 -6.34 2.78 9.23
CA ASP A 107 -7.70 2.58 9.73
C ASP A 107 -8.37 3.91 10.14
N ASP A 108 -7.62 5.02 10.16
CA ASP A 108 -8.15 6.34 10.51
C ASP A 108 -9.16 6.80 9.44
N ALA A 109 -10.35 7.21 9.89
CA ALA A 109 -11.39 7.72 9.01
C ALA A 109 -10.90 8.98 8.28
N PRO A 110 -11.26 9.17 6.99
CA PRO A 110 -10.93 10.39 6.28
C PRO A 110 -11.56 11.60 7.00
N PRO A 111 -10.88 12.76 7.04
CA PRO A 111 -11.42 13.96 7.68
C PRO A 111 -12.77 14.32 7.04
N ALA A 112 -13.77 14.65 7.88
CA ALA A 112 -15.06 15.11 7.39
C ALA A 112 -14.86 16.40 6.60
N GLU A 113 -15.31 16.42 5.34
CA GLU A 113 -15.33 17.63 4.52
C GLU A 113 -16.31 18.64 5.16
N GLU A 114 -15.81 19.80 5.59
CA GLU A 114 -16.63 20.98 5.96
C GLU A 114 -16.96 21.84 4.73
#